data_AF-A0A095UZN2-F1
#
_entry.id   AF-A0A095UZN2-F1
#
_cell.length_a   1.000
_cell.length_b   1.000
_cell.length_c   1.000
_cell.angle_alpha   90.00
_cell.angle_beta   90.00
_cell.angle_gamma   90.00
#
_symmetry.space_group_name_H-M   'P 1'
#
loop_
_entity.id
_entity.type
_entity.pdbx_description
1 polymer ?
#
loop_
_entity_poly.entity_id
_entity_poly.type
_entity_poly.pdbx_seq_one_letter_code
_entity_poly.pdbx_strand_id
1 'polypeptide(L)'
;MKASTILLCAGLAAAGAAQAQPAQYKRDLYGDWRVTYAAPAAKTADQVGAELARAKADGTYSFGQEDYPPATASSRPESRAQVEQELQQARIQGEMASDQEDYPPPAMAHSGASAIR
;
A
#
# COMPACT_ATOMS: atom_id res chain seq x y z
N MET A 1 55.71 -7.52 21.97
CA MET A 1 54.45 -7.88 21.28
C MET A 1 53.37 -6.96 21.83
N LYS A 2 52.84 -6.05 21.02
CA LYS A 2 51.91 -5.00 21.47
C LYS A 2 50.52 -5.61 21.67
N ALA A 3 49.99 -5.54 22.89
CA ALA A 3 48.62 -5.92 23.20
C ALA A 3 47.67 -4.89 22.58
N SER A 4 46.99 -5.28 21.51
CA SER A 4 45.94 -4.46 20.90
C SER A 4 44.69 -4.55 21.76
N THR A 5 44.42 -3.47 22.49
CA THR A 5 43.16 -3.21 23.18
C THR A 5 42.01 -3.23 22.17
N ILE A 6 41.15 -4.24 22.24
CA ILE A 6 39.88 -4.24 21.51
C ILE A 6 38.94 -3.29 22.24
N LEU A 7 38.77 -2.09 21.66
CA LEU A 7 37.76 -1.11 22.05
C LEU A 7 36.38 -1.70 21.74
N LEU A 8 35.67 -2.11 22.80
CA LEU A 8 34.29 -2.56 22.75
C LEU A 8 33.40 -1.40 22.28
N CYS A 9 32.84 -1.50 21.07
CA CYS A 9 31.88 -0.55 20.55
C CYS A 9 30.60 -0.55 21.40
N ALA A 10 30.49 0.34 22.39
CA ALA A 10 29.22 0.71 23.02
C ALA A 10 28.45 1.65 22.07
N GLY A 11 27.96 1.10 20.97
CA GLY A 11 27.19 1.82 19.95
C GLY A 11 25.69 1.67 20.16
N LEU A 12 25.10 2.67 20.82
CA LEU A 12 23.78 3.24 20.48
C LEU A 12 22.63 2.25 20.13
N ALA A 13 22.03 1.62 21.15
CA ALA A 13 20.73 0.96 21.01
C ALA A 13 19.63 1.85 21.61
N ALA A 14 19.24 2.89 20.86
CA ALA A 14 17.94 3.54 21.02
C ALA A 14 17.13 3.38 19.73
N ALA A 15 17.13 2.15 19.19
CA ALA A 15 16.06 1.73 18.28
C ALA A 15 14.89 1.35 19.19
N GLY A 16 13.77 2.08 19.08
CA GLY A 16 12.54 1.74 19.77
C GLY A 16 12.26 0.25 19.55
N ALA A 17 12.16 -0.52 20.63
CA ALA A 17 11.79 -1.91 20.52
C ALA A 17 10.42 -1.97 19.83
N ALA A 18 10.40 -2.41 18.57
CA ALA A 18 9.19 -2.95 17.97
C ALA A 18 8.90 -4.25 18.72
N GLN A 19 8.34 -4.11 19.92
CA GLN A 19 7.99 -5.22 20.78
C GLN A 19 6.92 -6.03 20.02
N ALA A 20 7.20 -7.30 19.74
CA ALA A 20 6.25 -8.17 19.07
C ALA A 20 4.92 -8.16 19.82
N GLN A 21 3.88 -7.57 19.21
CA GLN A 21 2.57 -7.45 19.83
C GLN A 21 1.89 -8.82 19.78
N PRO A 22 1.42 -9.37 20.92
CA PRO A 22 0.75 -10.65 20.92
C PRO A 22 -0.55 -10.55 20.11
N ALA A 23 -0.62 -11.32 19.02
CA ALA A 23 -1.82 -11.46 18.22
C ALA A 23 -2.80 -12.40 18.92
N GLN A 24 -4.04 -11.95 19.12
CA GLN A 24 -5.11 -12.78 19.66
C GLN A 24 -5.94 -13.31 18.49
N TYR A 25 -5.97 -14.64 18.37
CA TYR A 25 -6.72 -15.37 17.35
C TYR A 25 -8.05 -15.84 17.96
N LYS A 26 -9.16 -15.50 17.31
CA LYS A 26 -10.50 -15.97 17.71
C LYS A 26 -11.31 -16.32 16.48
N ARG A 27 -12.03 -17.44 16.56
CA ARG A 27 -13.03 -17.81 15.55
C ARG A 27 -14.33 -17.08 15.86
N ASP A 28 -14.94 -16.46 14.87
CA ASP A 28 -16.23 -15.79 15.06
C ASP A 28 -17.42 -16.76 14.98
N LEU A 29 -18.64 -16.21 15.15
CA LEU A 29 -19.89 -16.97 15.12
C LEU A 29 -20.11 -17.71 13.79
N TYR A 30 -19.55 -17.21 12.69
CA TYR A 30 -19.74 -17.73 11.33
C TYR A 30 -18.61 -18.65 10.87
N GLY A 31 -17.54 -18.80 11.66
CA GLY A 31 -16.43 -19.68 11.30
C GLY A 31 -15.17 -18.95 10.84
N ASP A 32 -15.21 -17.63 10.68
CA ASP A 32 -14.09 -16.86 10.16
C ASP A 32 -13.02 -16.61 11.24
N TRP A 33 -11.76 -16.62 10.81
CA TRP A 33 -10.62 -16.38 11.68
C TRP A 33 -10.33 -14.89 11.80
N ARG A 34 -10.57 -14.33 12.99
CA ARG A 34 -10.23 -12.95 13.29
C ARG A 34 -8.95 -12.85 14.10
N VAL A 35 -8.06 -11.96 13.65
CA VAL A 35 -6.83 -11.58 14.36
C VAL A 35 -7.01 -10.18 14.92
N THR A 36 -6.83 -10.04 16.24
CA THR A 36 -6.85 -8.73 16.91
C THR A 36 -5.48 -8.47 17.53
N TYR A 37 -4.96 -7.26 17.31
CA TYR A 37 -3.71 -6.79 17.91
C TYR A 37 -4.03 -5.85 19.07
N ALA A 38 -3.24 -5.93 20.14
CA ALA A 38 -3.32 -4.95 21.21
C ALA A 38 -2.89 -3.57 20.67
N ALA A 39 -3.77 -2.57 20.84
CA ALA A 39 -3.42 -1.21 20.48
C ALA A 39 -2.22 -0.75 21.31
N PRO A 40 -1.22 -0.08 20.70
CA PRO A 40 -0.13 0.51 21.46
C PRO A 40 -0.68 1.62 22.38
N ALA A 41 0.07 1.94 23.44
CA ALA A 41 -0.25 3.08 24.28
C ALA A 41 -0.30 4.36 23.45
N ALA A 42 -1.39 5.13 23.60
CA ALA A 42 -1.54 6.40 22.90
C ALA A 42 -0.49 7.41 23.39
N LYS A 43 0.22 8.05 22.46
CA LYS A 43 1.16 9.13 22.78
C LYS A 43 0.39 10.39 23.15
N THR A 44 0.92 11.15 24.11
CA THR A 44 0.37 12.48 24.42
C THR A 44 0.78 13.49 23.35
N ALA A 45 0.02 14.59 23.23
CA ALA A 45 0.37 15.68 22.31
C ALA A 45 1.79 16.21 22.54
N ASP A 46 2.22 16.32 23.81
CA ASP A 46 3.57 16.75 24.17
C ASP A 46 4.65 15.78 23.66
N GLN A 47 4.42 14.47 23.77
CA GLN A 47 5.36 13.46 23.29
C GLN A 47 5.51 13.52 21.76
N VAL A 48 4.39 13.66 21.05
CA VAL A 48 4.39 13.82 19.59
C VAL A 48 5.12 15.11 19.17
N GLY A 49 4.90 16.21 19.89
CA GLY A 49 5.59 17.49 19.65
C GLY A 49 7.10 17.39 19.86
N ALA A 50 7.55 16.71 20.93
CA ALA A 50 8.96 16.50 21.22
C ALA A 50 9.65 15.62 20.16
N GLU A 51 9.00 14.55 19.70
CA GLU A 51 9.52 13.69 18.63
C GLU A 51 9.64 14.46 17.30
N LEU A 52 8.65 15.29 16.98
CA LEU A 52 8.69 16.12 15.78
C LEU A 52 9.82 17.15 15.84
N ALA A 53 10.00 17.82 16.99
CA ALA A 53 11.09 18.77 17.19
C ALA A 53 12.46 18.09 17.05
N ARG A 54 12.61 16.88 17.61
CA ARG A 54 13.81 16.07 17.47
C ARG A 54 14.04 15.64 16.01
N ALA A 55 13.03 15.16 15.30
CA ALA A 55 13.18 14.73 13.91
C ALA A 55 13.60 15.88 12.97
N LYS A 56 13.13 17.10 13.27
CA LYS A 56 13.58 18.33 12.60
C LYS A 56 15.04 18.65 12.91
N ALA A 57 15.46 18.53 14.17
CA ALA A 57 16.84 18.76 14.59
C ALA A 57 17.82 17.72 14.01
N ASP A 58 17.40 16.45 13.97
CA ASP A 58 18.18 15.32 13.45
C ASP A 58 18.19 15.27 11.91
N GLY A 59 17.47 16.19 11.23
CA GLY A 59 17.39 16.26 9.76
C GLY A 59 16.66 15.08 9.11
N THR A 60 15.98 14.24 9.90
CA THR A 60 15.19 13.10 9.42
C THR A 60 13.79 13.50 8.97
N TYR A 61 13.34 14.71 9.34
CA TYR A 61 12.11 15.32 8.86
C TYR A 61 12.40 16.24 7.67
N SER A 62 11.94 15.85 6.47
CA SER A 62 12.08 16.66 5.24
C SER A 62 10.80 17.43 4.94
N PHE A 63 10.94 18.68 4.49
CA PHE A 63 9.84 19.51 4.01
C PHE A 63 9.90 19.58 2.48
N GLY A 64 8.77 19.42 1.80
CA GLY A 64 8.64 19.82 0.38
C GLY A 64 9.20 18.87 -0.67
N GLN A 65 9.36 17.57 -0.39
CA GLN A 65 9.63 16.54 -1.42
C GLN A 65 8.35 16.15 -2.18
N GLU A 66 7.50 17.14 -2.48
CA GLU A 66 6.20 16.95 -3.11
C GLU A 66 6.30 17.27 -4.60
N ASP A 67 7.18 16.58 -5.32
CA ASP A 67 6.90 16.30 -6.73
C ASP A 67 5.96 15.09 -6.77
N TYR A 68 4.70 15.33 -6.36
CA TYR A 68 3.62 14.35 -6.45
C TYR A 68 2.51 14.87 -7.37
N PRO A 69 2.10 14.10 -8.40
CA PRO A 69 2.60 12.77 -8.74
C PRO A 69 4.03 12.79 -9.32
N PRO A 70 4.78 11.67 -9.25
CA PRO A 70 6.05 11.57 -9.95
C PRO A 70 5.84 11.89 -11.43
N ALA A 71 6.79 12.59 -12.06
CA ALA A 71 6.75 12.85 -13.50
C ALA A 71 6.71 11.51 -14.26
N THR A 72 5.51 11.05 -14.63
CA THR A 72 5.35 9.94 -15.55
C THR A 72 5.92 10.41 -16.87
N ALA A 73 6.89 9.67 -17.43
CA ALA A 73 7.34 9.94 -18.78
C ALA A 73 6.10 9.98 -19.69
N SER A 74 5.74 11.16 -20.18
CA SER A 74 4.61 11.33 -21.07
C SER A 74 4.94 10.61 -22.37
N SER A 75 4.57 9.33 -22.47
CA SER A 75 4.58 8.62 -23.73
C SER A 75 3.62 9.37 -24.65
N ARG A 76 4.12 9.84 -25.80
CA ARG A 76 3.28 10.45 -26.82
C ARG A 76 2.15 9.47 -27.14
N PRO A 77 0.87 9.88 -27.05
CA PRO A 77 -0.23 9.00 -27.43
C PRO A 77 -0.05 8.62 -28.90
N GLU A 78 -0.29 7.35 -29.23
CA GLU A 78 -0.21 6.89 -30.61
C GLU A 78 -1.19 7.66 -31.50
N SER A 79 -0.78 7.91 -32.74
CA SER A 79 -1.67 8.56 -33.69
C SER A 79 -2.79 7.60 -34.09
N ARG A 80 -3.97 8.14 -34.42
CA ARG A 80 -5.12 7.35 -34.92
C ARG A 80 -4.72 6.42 -36.08
N ALA A 81 -3.86 6.90 -36.99
CA ALA A 81 -3.37 6.12 -38.11
C ALA A 81 -2.50 4.92 -37.68
N GLN A 82 -1.72 5.08 -36.60
CA GLN A 82 -0.85 4.04 -36.06
C GLN A 82 -1.67 2.93 -35.37
N VAL A 83 -2.70 3.32 -34.62
CA VAL A 83 -3.66 2.40 -34.01
C VAL A 83 -4.42 1.61 -35.08
N GLU A 84 -4.84 2.26 -36.19
CA GLU A 84 -5.50 1.59 -37.31
C GLU A 84 -4.60 0.54 -37.98
N GLN A 85 -3.31 0.86 -38.15
CA GLN A 85 -2.33 -0.07 -38.71
C GLN A 85 -2.08 -1.28 -37.79
N GLU A 86 -1.92 -1.04 -36.49
CA GLU A 86 -1.73 -2.12 -35.50
C GLU A 86 -2.96 -3.03 -35.43
N LEU A 87 -4.16 -2.45 -35.46
CA LEU A 87 -5.40 -3.21 -35.49
C LEU A 87 -5.52 -4.09 -36.74
N GLN A 88 -5.13 -3.57 -37.91
CA GLN A 88 -5.12 -4.35 -39.15
C GLN A 88 -4.11 -5.51 -39.07
N GLN A 89 -2.94 -5.26 -38.48
CA GLN A 89 -1.91 -6.26 -38.27
C GLN A 89 -2.38 -7.36 -37.30
N ALA A 90 -3.01 -7.01 -36.17
CA ALA A 90 -3.58 -7.96 -35.21
C ALA A 90 -4.70 -8.82 -35.83
N ARG A 91 -5.53 -8.22 -36.69
CA ARG A 91 -6.56 -8.94 -37.47
C ARG A 91 -5.96 -9.99 -38.39
N ILE A 92 -4.86 -9.65 -39.09
CA ILE A 92 -4.17 -10.58 -39.99
C ILE A 92 -3.49 -11.70 -39.20
N GLN A 93 -2.96 -11.39 -38.02
CA GLN A 93 -2.33 -12.37 -37.12
C GLN A 93 -3.34 -13.26 -36.37
N GLY A 94 -4.64 -12.96 -36.47
CA GLY A 94 -5.68 -13.71 -35.77
C GLY A 94 -5.70 -13.48 -34.26
N GLU A 95 -5.10 -12.38 -33.78
CA GLU A 95 -5.01 -12.02 -32.36
C GLU A 95 -6.27 -11.30 -31.83
N MET A 96 -7.26 -11.10 -32.69
CA MET A 96 -8.53 -10.46 -32.31
C MET A 96 -9.42 -11.46 -31.56
N ALA A 97 -9.62 -11.24 -30.27
CA ALA A 97 -10.67 -11.92 -29.52
C ALA A 97 -12.04 -11.48 -30.05
N SER A 98 -12.73 -12.36 -30.78
CA SER A 98 -14.08 -12.11 -31.29
C SER A 98 -15.11 -12.40 -30.20
N ASP A 99 -15.66 -11.31 -29.65
CA ASP A 99 -17.00 -11.12 -29.09
C ASP A 99 -17.86 -12.38 -28.85
N GLN A 100 -17.89 -12.90 -27.62
CA GLN A 100 -18.98 -13.75 -27.11
C GLN A 100 -19.43 -13.35 -25.68
N GLU A 101 -19.06 -12.16 -25.20
CA GLU A 101 -19.55 -11.67 -23.90
C GLU A 101 -20.79 -10.83 -24.14
N ASP A 102 -21.97 -11.38 -23.86
CA ASP A 102 -23.26 -10.68 -23.89
C ASP A 102 -23.19 -9.48 -22.92
N TYR A 103 -23.14 -8.27 -23.46
CA TYR A 103 -23.10 -7.02 -22.69
C TYR A 103 -24.23 -6.09 -23.16
N PRO A 104 -25.01 -5.51 -22.22
CA PRO A 104 -24.80 -5.48 -20.77
C PRO A 104 -25.26 -6.76 -20.05
N PRO A 105 -24.66 -7.13 -18.90
CA PRO A 105 -25.14 -8.25 -18.11
C PRO A 105 -26.62 -8.04 -17.73
N PRO A 106 -27.46 -9.09 -17.72
CA PRO A 106 -28.84 -8.96 -17.29
C PRO A 106 -28.87 -8.40 -15.87
N ALA A 107 -29.71 -7.38 -15.66
CA ALA A 107 -29.86 -6.75 -14.35
C ALA A 107 -30.21 -7.83 -13.32
N MET A 108 -29.30 -8.08 -12.37
CA MET A 108 -29.62 -8.91 -11.22
C MET A 108 -30.72 -8.19 -10.44
N ALA A 109 -31.93 -8.73 -10.49
CA ALA A 109 -33.02 -8.29 -9.63
C ALA A 109 -32.56 -8.45 -8.18
N HIS A 110 -32.24 -7.33 -7.52
CA HIS A 110 -32.07 -7.28 -6.08
C HIS A 110 -33.45 -7.53 -5.46
N SER A 111 -33.78 -8.81 -5.29
CA SER A 111 -34.97 -9.28 -4.60
C SER A 111 -34.78 -9.16 -3.09
N GLY A 112 -34.78 -7.92 -2.62
CA GLY A 112 -34.95 -7.56 -1.21
C GLY A 112 -36.29 -6.88 -1.04
N ALA A 113 -37.37 -7.60 -1.37
CA ALA A 113 -38.74 -7.14 -1.19
C ALA A 113 -38.97 -6.77 0.27
N SER A 114 -39.39 -5.52 0.50
CA SER A 114 -40.05 -5.04 1.70
C SER A 114 -41.18 -5.99 2.11
N ALA A 115 -41.04 -6.71 3.22
CA ALA A 115 -42.18 -7.26 3.97
C ALA A 115 -41.76 -7.97 5.27
N ILE A 116 -41.61 -7.25 6.39
CA ILE A 116 -41.86 -7.79 7.74
C ILE A 116 -42.27 -6.60 8.64
N ARG A 117 -43.55 -6.21 8.63
CA ARG A 117 -44.59 -6.39 9.68
C ARG A 117 -44.16 -5.98 11.08
#